data_AF-A0AAJ1MKT0-F1
#
_entry.id   AF-A0AAJ1MKT0-F1
#
_cell.length_a   1.000
_cell.length_b   1.000
_cell.length_c   1.000
_cell.angle_alpha   90.00
_cell.angle_beta   90.00
_cell.angle_gamma   90.00
#
_symmetry.space_group_name_H-M   'P 1'
#
loop_
_entity.id
_entity.type
_entity.pdbx_description
1 polymer ?
#
loop_
_entity_poly.entity_id
_entity_poly.type
_entity_poly.pdbx_seq_one_letter_code
_entity_poly.pdbx_strand_id
1 'polypeptide(L)'
;MASYYYLVATLPMLRYEDSCPFSCDEFLQLCKSNVNKKDYKIIAEALSDNNASHSFVKKWYQFNTNVKKELAEQRSKKLNINSDKYKNTNDKEFRIVEGVRAALAAKNAYEGELLLMKLYWKYLDEESTNHVFDLEGLLAFAIKLKLLERKSRFDVVEGNKEFKSLLNNLQSTMKSN
;
A
#
# COMPACT_ATOMS: atom_id res chain seq x y z
N MET A 1 -29.78 5.13 -5.58
CA MET A 1 -28.57 5.87 -5.19
C MET A 1 -28.39 5.66 -3.69
N ALA A 2 -27.38 4.89 -3.28
CA ALA A 2 -27.05 4.79 -1.86
C ALA A 2 -26.44 6.15 -1.47
N SER A 3 -27.08 6.85 -0.55
CA SER A 3 -26.59 8.14 -0.08
C SER A 3 -25.41 7.89 0.86
N TYR A 4 -24.20 7.85 0.29
CA TYR A 4 -22.94 7.69 1.04
C TYR A 4 -22.66 8.84 2.00
N TYR A 5 -23.41 9.94 1.88
CA TYR A 5 -23.30 11.15 2.70
C TYR A 5 -23.20 10.88 4.20
N TYR A 6 -24.03 10.00 4.75
CA TYR A 6 -23.98 9.71 6.19
C TYR A 6 -22.68 9.01 6.57
N LEU A 7 -22.29 7.97 5.82
CA LEU A 7 -21.06 7.24 6.10
C LEU A 7 -19.83 8.13 5.93
N VAL A 8 -19.72 8.86 4.82
CA VAL A 8 -18.61 9.80 4.60
C VAL A 8 -18.53 10.86 5.69
N ALA A 9 -19.65 11.43 6.12
CA ALA A 9 -19.67 12.44 7.18
C ALA A 9 -19.23 11.89 8.55
N THR A 10 -19.42 10.59 8.80
CA THR A 10 -18.95 9.93 10.04
C THR A 10 -17.48 9.51 9.99
N LEU A 11 -16.85 9.50 8.82
CA LEU A 11 -15.46 9.08 8.69
C LEU A 11 -14.50 10.21 9.11
N PRO A 12 -13.46 9.91 9.90
CA PRO A 12 -12.45 10.89 10.26
C PRO A 12 -11.61 11.26 9.04
N MET A 13 -11.11 12.49 9.00
CA MET A 13 -10.16 12.88 7.97
C MET A 13 -8.83 12.16 8.19
N LEU A 14 -8.41 11.32 7.25
CA LEU A 14 -7.14 10.61 7.33
C LEU A 14 -5.99 11.53 6.90
N ARG A 15 -4.94 11.61 7.72
CA ARG A 15 -3.67 12.24 7.35
C ARG A 15 -2.56 11.21 7.48
N TYR A 16 -1.56 11.32 6.62
CA TYR A 16 -0.43 10.38 6.61
C TYR A 16 0.34 10.35 7.94
N GLU A 17 0.47 11.49 8.61
CA GLU A 17 1.24 11.61 9.87
C GLU A 17 0.44 11.25 11.12
N ASP A 18 -0.88 11.06 10.99
CA ASP A 18 -1.74 10.71 12.12
C ASP A 18 -1.73 9.19 12.39
N SER A 19 -2.08 8.81 13.62
CA SER A 19 -2.31 7.41 13.98
C SER A 19 -3.54 6.85 13.27
N CYS A 20 -3.51 5.55 12.97
CA CYS A 20 -4.67 4.85 12.40
C CYS A 20 -5.86 4.99 13.35
N PRO A 21 -6.99 5.59 12.93
CA PRO A 21 -8.11 5.87 13.84
C PRO A 21 -8.88 4.63 14.26
N PHE A 22 -8.94 3.62 13.38
CA PHE A 22 -9.55 2.31 13.61
C PHE A 22 -9.00 1.31 12.58
N SER A 23 -9.26 0.02 12.78
CA SER A 23 -8.80 -1.07 11.92
C SER A 23 -9.60 -1.19 10.62
N CYS A 24 -9.04 -1.86 9.61
CA CYS A 24 -9.79 -2.18 8.39
C CYS A 24 -11.04 -3.03 8.65
N ASP A 25 -11.04 -3.87 9.69
CA ASP A 25 -12.17 -4.72 10.06
C ASP A 25 -13.34 -3.89 10.63
N GLU A 26 -13.04 -2.91 11.49
CA GLU A 26 -14.03 -1.96 12.01
C GLU A 26 -14.63 -1.12 10.87
N PHE A 27 -13.80 -0.69 9.91
CA PHE A 27 -14.28 0.00 8.73
C PHE A 27 -15.26 -0.87 7.91
N LEU A 28 -14.93 -2.15 7.69
CA LEU A 28 -15.82 -3.06 6.97
C LEU A 28 -17.15 -3.26 7.70
N GLN A 29 -17.16 -3.31 9.04
CA GLN A 29 -18.41 -3.37 9.81
C GLN A 29 -19.27 -2.13 9.61
N LEU A 30 -18.66 -0.94 9.60
CA LEU A 30 -19.36 0.32 9.31
C LEU A 30 -19.94 0.33 7.89
N CYS A 31 -19.19 -0.16 6.90
CA CYS A 31 -19.66 -0.27 5.52
C CYS A 31 -20.81 -1.28 5.38
N LYS A 32 -20.78 -2.40 6.11
CA LYS A 32 -21.81 -3.45 6.01
C LYS A 32 -23.22 -2.95 6.33
N SER A 33 -23.34 -1.99 7.24
CA SER A 33 -24.63 -1.43 7.68
C SER A 33 -25.15 -0.30 6.79
N ASN A 34 -24.27 0.38 6.06
CA ASN A 34 -24.59 1.62 5.35
C ASN A 34 -24.49 1.50 3.81
N VAL A 35 -23.88 0.43 3.30
CA VAL A 35 -23.53 0.29 1.88
C VAL A 35 -24.27 -0.92 1.28
N ASN A 36 -24.61 -0.83 -0.01
CA ASN A 36 -25.29 -1.92 -0.71
C ASN A 36 -24.36 -3.15 -0.84
N LYS A 37 -24.94 -4.35 -0.96
CA LYS A 37 -24.18 -5.62 -1.02
C LYS A 37 -23.15 -5.67 -2.15
N LYS A 38 -23.41 -5.00 -3.27
CA LYS A 38 -22.47 -4.93 -4.41
C LYS A 38 -21.24 -4.09 -4.07
N ASP A 39 -21.47 -2.89 -3.55
CA ASP A 39 -20.42 -1.93 -3.23
C ASP A 39 -19.57 -2.41 -2.04
N TYR A 40 -20.19 -3.06 -1.04
CA TYR A 40 -19.48 -3.72 0.05
C TYR A 40 -18.48 -4.78 -0.45
N LYS A 41 -18.88 -5.59 -1.44
CA LYS A 41 -17.97 -6.60 -2.03
C LYS A 41 -16.76 -5.94 -2.68
N ILE A 42 -16.96 -4.84 -3.40
CA ILE A 42 -15.87 -4.10 -4.07
C ILE A 42 -14.89 -3.54 -3.03
N ILE A 43 -15.40 -2.99 -1.91
CA ILE A 43 -14.56 -2.50 -0.81
C ILE A 43 -13.76 -3.63 -0.16
N ALA A 44 -14.42 -4.77 0.12
CA ALA A 44 -13.74 -5.95 0.68
C ALA A 44 -12.68 -6.51 -0.28
N GLU A 45 -12.96 -6.55 -1.59
CA GLU A 45 -12.00 -6.93 -2.63
C GLU A 45 -10.79 -6.01 -2.65
N ALA A 46 -10.99 -4.69 -2.55
CA ALA A 46 -9.90 -3.71 -2.52
C ALA A 46 -8.95 -3.91 -1.33
N LEU A 47 -9.47 -4.37 -0.19
CA LEU A 47 -8.65 -4.67 1.00
C LEU A 47 -7.93 -6.03 0.89
N SER A 48 -8.50 -6.99 0.16
CA SER A 48 -8.01 -8.38 0.10
C SER A 48 -6.89 -8.62 -0.93
N ASP A 49 -6.37 -7.58 -1.59
CA ASP A 49 -5.37 -7.66 -2.69
C ASP A 49 -5.78 -8.58 -3.86
N ASN A 50 -7.05 -9.00 -3.93
CA ASN A 50 -7.60 -9.78 -5.02
C ASN A 50 -8.03 -8.86 -6.17
N ASN A 51 -7.96 -9.40 -7.39
CA ASN A 51 -8.18 -8.67 -8.63
C ASN A 51 -9.62 -8.11 -8.70
N ALA A 52 -9.78 -6.86 -8.26
CA ALA A 52 -11.09 -6.24 -8.13
C ALA A 52 -11.65 -5.82 -9.50
N SER A 53 -12.97 -5.87 -9.63
CA SER A 53 -13.65 -5.54 -10.89
C SER A 53 -13.63 -4.03 -11.20
N HIS A 54 -13.51 -3.19 -10.18
CA HIS A 54 -13.68 -1.73 -10.26
C HIS A 54 -12.47 -1.01 -10.90
N SER A 55 -12.74 0.04 -11.68
CA SER A 55 -11.74 0.88 -12.37
C SER A 55 -10.69 1.45 -11.42
N PHE A 56 -11.14 2.10 -10.34
CA PHE A 56 -10.26 2.69 -9.31
C PHE A 56 -9.27 1.69 -8.72
N VAL A 57 -9.75 0.51 -8.30
CA VAL A 57 -8.90 -0.52 -7.68
C VAL A 57 -7.93 -1.12 -8.70
N LYS A 58 -8.34 -1.26 -9.97
CA LYS A 58 -7.43 -1.67 -11.06
C LYS A 58 -6.30 -0.66 -11.26
N LYS A 59 -6.60 0.65 -11.29
CA LYS A 59 -5.58 1.70 -11.40
C LYS A 59 -4.60 1.63 -10.22
N TRP A 60 -5.12 1.51 -9.00
CA TRP A 60 -4.30 1.32 -7.81
C TRP A 60 -3.38 0.09 -7.90
N TYR A 61 -3.92 -1.05 -8.34
CA TYR A 61 -3.14 -2.28 -8.48
C TYR A 61 -2.06 -2.17 -9.56
N GLN A 62 -2.38 -1.53 -10.69
CA GLN A 62 -1.43 -1.21 -11.74
C GLN A 62 -0.29 -0.32 -11.21
N PHE A 63 -0.64 0.74 -10.49
CA PHE A 63 0.35 1.63 -9.86
C PHE A 63 1.26 0.86 -8.88
N ASN A 64 0.68 0.07 -7.98
CA ASN A 64 1.43 -0.75 -7.03
C ASN A 64 2.37 -1.75 -7.74
N THR A 65 1.86 -2.39 -8.80
CA THR A 65 2.65 -3.32 -9.62
C THR A 65 3.81 -2.60 -10.32
N ASN A 66 3.59 -1.40 -10.85
CA ASN A 66 4.63 -0.60 -11.48
C ASN A 66 5.73 -0.21 -10.49
N VAL A 67 5.35 0.23 -9.27
CA VAL A 67 6.31 0.53 -8.20
C VAL A 67 7.14 -0.71 -7.84
N LYS A 68 6.51 -1.89 -7.70
CA LYS A 68 7.20 -3.15 -7.39
C LYS A 68 8.17 -3.58 -8.50
N LYS A 69 7.76 -3.47 -9.76
CA LYS A 69 8.62 -3.78 -10.92
C LYS A 69 9.81 -2.83 -11.00
N GLU A 70 9.58 -1.54 -10.82
CA GLU A 70 10.65 -0.54 -10.84
C GLU A 70 11.64 -0.75 -9.69
N LEU A 71 11.14 -1.10 -8.50
CA LEU A 71 11.98 -1.47 -7.35
C LEU A 71 12.83 -2.70 -7.66
N ALA A 72 12.25 -3.72 -8.29
CA ALA A 72 12.99 -4.91 -8.71
C ALA A 72 14.08 -4.58 -9.74
N GLU A 73 13.78 -3.76 -10.75
CA GLU A 73 14.74 -3.36 -11.79
C GLU A 73 15.89 -2.54 -11.21
N GLN A 74 15.60 -1.50 -10.42
CA GLN A 74 16.65 -0.64 -9.85
C GLN A 74 17.52 -1.41 -8.86
N ARG A 75 16.93 -2.34 -8.10
CA ARG A 75 17.66 -3.22 -7.18
C ARG A 75 18.54 -4.22 -7.93
N SER A 76 18.07 -4.82 -9.02
CA SER A 76 18.87 -5.76 -9.82
C SER A 76 20.07 -5.05 -10.45
N LYS A 77 19.89 -3.82 -10.94
CA LYS A 77 20.98 -2.96 -11.44
C LYS A 77 22.01 -2.68 -10.36
N LYS A 78 21.58 -2.31 -9.13
CA LYS A 78 22.49 -2.07 -8.00
C LYS A 78 23.31 -3.31 -7.62
N LEU A 79 22.77 -4.51 -7.86
CA LEU A 79 23.42 -5.79 -7.60
C LEU A 79 24.19 -6.36 -8.81
N ASN A 80 24.26 -5.62 -9.93
CA ASN A 80 24.84 -6.09 -11.20
C ASN A 80 24.23 -7.40 -11.74
N ILE A 81 22.95 -7.67 -11.40
CA ILE A 81 22.21 -8.84 -11.89
C ILE A 81 21.48 -8.44 -13.17
N ASN A 82 22.06 -8.81 -14.31
CA ASN A 82 21.47 -8.60 -15.63
C ASN A 82 20.59 -9.80 -16.01
N SER A 83 19.35 -9.82 -15.54
CA SER A 83 18.34 -10.80 -15.96
C SER A 83 17.14 -10.07 -16.54
N ASP A 84 16.70 -10.50 -17.73
CA ASP A 84 15.48 -9.98 -18.37
C ASP A 84 14.23 -10.16 -17.52
N LYS A 85 14.27 -11.08 -16.53
CA LYS A 85 13.20 -11.30 -15.55
C LYS A 85 12.88 -10.04 -14.71
N TYR A 86 13.86 -9.19 -14.46
CA TYR A 86 13.69 -8.00 -13.60
C TYR A 86 13.52 -6.71 -14.39
N LYS A 87 13.47 -6.79 -15.72
CA LYS A 87 13.33 -5.61 -16.57
C LYS A 87 11.89 -5.10 -16.51
N ASN A 88 11.71 -3.82 -16.19
CA ASN A 88 10.40 -3.21 -16.27
C ASN A 88 10.09 -2.82 -17.72
N THR A 89 9.17 -3.54 -18.35
CA THR A 89 8.70 -3.26 -19.72
C THR A 89 7.55 -2.24 -19.75
N ASN A 90 7.02 -1.87 -18.58
CA ASN A 90 5.94 -0.90 -18.49
C ASN A 90 6.48 0.53 -18.71
N ASP A 91 5.58 1.45 -19.05
CA ASP A 91 5.94 2.86 -19.21
C ASP A 91 6.48 3.43 -17.89
N LYS A 92 7.58 4.17 -17.99
CA LYS A 92 8.35 4.60 -16.82
C LYS A 92 7.88 5.97 -16.38
N GLU A 93 6.86 5.97 -15.54
CA GLU A 93 6.40 7.20 -14.89
C GLU A 93 7.51 7.80 -14.02
N PHE A 94 7.92 9.03 -14.33
CA PHE A 94 9.01 9.73 -13.63
C PHE A 94 8.84 9.75 -12.11
N ARG A 95 7.61 9.99 -11.62
CA ARG A 95 7.29 9.97 -10.19
C ARG A 95 7.62 8.65 -9.50
N ILE A 96 7.40 7.52 -10.19
CA ILE A 96 7.69 6.18 -9.68
C ILE A 96 9.20 5.95 -9.66
N VAL A 97 9.88 6.28 -10.76
CA VAL A 97 11.33 6.11 -10.89
C VAL A 97 12.08 6.88 -9.81
N GLU A 98 11.75 8.17 -9.61
CA GLU A 98 12.36 9.00 -8.58
C GLU A 98 12.01 8.54 -7.15
N GLY A 99 10.74 8.20 -6.91
CA GLY A 99 10.30 7.72 -5.60
C GLY A 99 11.00 6.42 -5.19
N VAL A 100 11.16 5.47 -6.13
CA VAL A 100 11.89 4.22 -5.90
C VAL A 100 13.38 4.48 -5.74
N ARG A 101 13.98 5.38 -6.53
CA ARG A 101 15.40 5.73 -6.39
C ARG A 101 15.68 6.31 -5.01
N ALA A 102 14.85 7.24 -4.55
CA ALA A 102 14.97 7.83 -3.22
C ALA A 102 14.84 6.76 -2.12
N ALA A 103 13.88 5.84 -2.25
CA ALA A 103 13.71 4.74 -1.30
C ALA A 103 14.93 3.80 -1.24
N LEU A 104 15.57 3.49 -2.37
CA LEU A 104 16.77 2.65 -2.44
C LEU A 104 18.05 3.35 -1.98
N ALA A 105 18.05 4.69 -1.95
CA ALA A 105 19.14 5.53 -1.46
C ALA A 105 19.01 5.91 0.02
N ALA A 106 17.89 5.55 0.67
CA ALA A 106 17.64 5.83 2.09
C ALA A 106 18.69 5.17 3.00
N LYS A 107 18.88 5.72 4.20
CA LYS A 107 19.93 5.27 5.13
C LYS A 107 19.66 3.87 5.68
N ASN A 108 18.39 3.53 5.85
CA ASN A 108 17.95 2.24 6.36
C ASN A 108 16.65 1.80 5.66
N ALA A 109 16.31 0.51 5.83
CA ALA A 109 15.12 -0.08 5.19
C ALA A 109 13.81 0.57 5.66
N TYR A 110 13.76 1.04 6.90
CA TYR A 110 12.58 1.70 7.48
C TYR A 110 12.28 3.03 6.79
N GLU A 111 13.29 3.90 6.64
CA GLU A 111 13.18 5.16 5.91
C GLU A 111 12.78 4.93 4.44
N GLY A 112 13.37 3.93 3.80
CA GLY A 112 13.00 3.55 2.43
C GLY A 112 11.53 3.15 2.30
N GLU A 113 11.01 2.36 3.24
CA GLU A 113 9.60 1.97 3.27
C GLU A 113 8.69 3.18 3.52
N LEU A 114 9.04 4.10 4.42
CA LEU A 114 8.29 5.33 4.63
C LEU A 114 8.21 6.20 3.36
N LEU A 115 9.30 6.29 2.59
CA LEU A 115 9.31 7.01 1.31
C LEU A 115 8.36 6.37 0.29
N LEU A 116 8.35 5.04 0.17
CA LEU A 116 7.40 4.33 -0.68
C LEU A 116 5.96 4.53 -0.21
N MET A 117 5.71 4.48 1.10
CA MET A 117 4.38 4.75 1.66
C MET A 117 3.91 6.18 1.39
N LYS A 118 4.80 7.18 1.43
CA LYS A 118 4.48 8.55 1.03
C LYS A 118 4.15 8.65 -0.45
N LEU A 119 4.85 7.91 -1.32
CA LEU A 119 4.53 7.83 -2.74
C LEU A 119 3.12 7.25 -2.98
N TYR A 120 2.80 6.14 -2.32
CA TYR A 120 1.47 5.52 -2.37
C TYR A 120 0.37 6.46 -1.89
N TRP A 121 0.61 7.18 -0.78
CA TRP A 121 -0.34 8.13 -0.22
C TRP A 121 -0.65 9.27 -1.18
N LYS A 122 0.39 9.89 -1.76
CA LYS A 122 0.23 10.99 -2.74
C LYS A 122 -0.58 10.56 -3.96
N TYR A 123 -0.30 9.38 -4.49
CA TYR A 123 -1.07 8.82 -5.61
C TYR A 123 -2.57 8.69 -5.25
N LEU A 124 -2.87 8.18 -4.05
CA LEU A 124 -4.26 8.04 -3.59
C LEU A 124 -4.91 9.39 -3.32
N ASP A 125 -4.18 10.39 -2.83
CA ASP A 125 -4.69 11.76 -2.68
C ASP A 125 -5.09 12.34 -4.04
N GLU A 126 -4.19 12.30 -5.02
CA GLU A 126 -4.42 12.76 -6.40
C GLU A 126 -5.63 12.07 -7.05
N GLU A 127 -5.74 10.75 -6.94
CA GLU A 127 -6.87 10.02 -7.54
C GLU A 127 -8.18 10.25 -6.77
N SER A 128 -8.12 10.68 -5.50
CA SER A 128 -9.31 10.91 -4.66
C SER A 128 -9.82 12.35 -4.64
N THR A 129 -9.10 13.33 -5.21
CA THR A 129 -9.44 14.76 -5.04
C THR A 129 -10.85 15.14 -5.51
N ASN A 130 -11.39 14.43 -6.51
CA ASN A 130 -12.72 14.69 -7.06
C ASN A 130 -13.82 13.78 -6.50
N HIS A 131 -13.46 12.88 -5.57
CA HIS A 131 -14.27 11.75 -5.13
C HIS A 131 -14.55 11.86 -3.63
N VAL A 132 -15.52 12.72 -3.28
CA VAL A 132 -15.85 13.02 -1.87
C VAL A 132 -17.02 12.18 -1.36
N PHE A 133 -18.09 12.04 -2.16
CA PHE A 133 -19.35 11.40 -1.73
C PHE A 133 -19.75 10.19 -2.58
N ASP A 134 -18.77 9.47 -3.09
CA ASP A 134 -18.96 8.34 -3.98
C ASP A 134 -18.17 7.10 -3.55
N LEU A 135 -18.36 6.02 -4.31
CA LEU A 135 -17.68 4.76 -4.05
C LEU A 135 -16.15 4.89 -4.20
N GLU A 136 -15.67 5.71 -5.13
CA GLU A 136 -14.23 5.90 -5.35
C GLU A 136 -13.57 6.60 -4.16
N GLY A 137 -14.24 7.58 -3.54
CA GLY A 137 -13.80 8.19 -2.28
C GLY A 137 -13.73 7.19 -1.13
N LEU A 138 -14.71 6.29 -1.02
CA LEU A 138 -14.70 5.21 -0.02
C LEU A 138 -13.59 4.20 -0.27
N LEU A 139 -13.32 3.85 -1.53
CA LEU A 139 -12.21 2.95 -1.89
C LEU A 139 -10.86 3.59 -1.58
N ALA A 140 -10.68 4.87 -1.91
CA ALA A 140 -9.49 5.63 -1.56
C ALA A 140 -9.28 5.64 -0.04
N PHE A 141 -10.34 5.90 0.74
CA PHE A 141 -10.32 5.85 2.19
C PHE A 141 -9.90 4.47 2.71
N ALA A 142 -10.50 3.41 2.20
CA ALA A 142 -10.20 2.03 2.61
C ALA A 142 -8.72 1.68 2.40
N ILE A 143 -8.17 2.03 1.24
CA ILE A 143 -6.76 1.76 0.92
C ILE A 143 -5.83 2.64 1.78
N LYS A 144 -6.16 3.91 2.00
CA LYS A 144 -5.40 4.79 2.90
C LYS A 144 -5.40 4.25 4.34
N LEU A 145 -6.54 3.74 4.82
CA LEU A 145 -6.63 3.11 6.13
C LEU A 145 -5.73 1.86 6.21
N LYS A 146 -5.75 0.99 5.19
CA LYS A 146 -4.85 -0.16 5.09
C LYS A 146 -3.37 0.26 5.12
N LEU A 147 -3.01 1.38 4.49
CA LEU A 147 -1.65 1.92 4.58
C LEU A 147 -1.31 2.41 5.99
N LEU A 148 -2.20 3.12 6.69
CA LEU A 148 -1.96 3.54 8.07
C LEU A 148 -1.87 2.36 9.04
N GLU A 149 -2.71 1.35 8.87
CA GLU A 149 -2.64 0.13 9.67
C GLU A 149 -1.34 -0.63 9.42
N ARG A 150 -0.84 -0.63 8.18
CA ARG A 150 0.50 -1.17 7.89
C ARG A 150 1.60 -0.34 8.56
N LYS A 151 1.48 0.99 8.55
CA LYS A 151 2.44 1.91 9.19
C LYS A 151 2.48 1.70 10.70
N SER A 152 1.33 1.49 11.36
CA SER A 152 1.24 1.30 12.81
C SER A 152 1.89 0.00 13.28
N ARG A 153 1.99 -1.01 12.40
CA ARG A 153 2.71 -2.26 12.67
C ARG A 153 4.24 -2.13 12.60
N PHE A 154 4.77 -0.97 12.22
CA PHE A 154 6.22 -0.75 12.22
C PHE A 154 6.72 -0.50 13.65
N ASP A 155 6.77 -1.57 14.43
CA ASP A 155 7.40 -1.59 15.74
C ASP A 155 8.86 -2.02 15.63
N VAL A 156 9.76 -1.15 16.07
CA VAL A 156 11.21 -1.37 16.07
C VAL A 156 11.61 -2.54 16.96
N VAL A 157 10.88 -2.77 18.06
CA VAL A 157 11.21 -3.82 19.03
C VAL A 157 10.89 -5.19 18.45
N GLU A 158 9.65 -5.40 17.98
CA GLU A 158 9.24 -6.64 17.31
C GLU A 158 10.03 -6.86 16.00
N GLY A 159 10.27 -5.79 15.22
CA GLY A 159 11.07 -5.88 14.01
C GLY A 159 12.49 -6.39 14.25
N ASN A 160 13.15 -5.92 15.32
CA ASN A 160 14.49 -6.39 15.68
C ASN A 160 14.51 -7.84 16.17
N LYS A 161 13.46 -8.27 16.86
CA LYS A 161 13.32 -9.64 17.36
C LYS A 161 13.16 -10.63 16.20
N GLU A 162 12.27 -10.33 15.25
CA GLU A 162 12.10 -11.13 14.03
C GLU A 162 13.36 -11.14 13.17
N PHE A 163 14.02 -9.99 13.00
CA PHE A 163 15.29 -9.91 12.28
C PHE A 163 16.37 -10.82 12.89
N LYS A 164 16.54 -10.79 14.21
CA LYS A 164 17.49 -11.67 14.92
C LYS A 164 17.12 -13.15 14.74
N SER A 165 15.83 -13.49 14.80
CA SER A 165 15.33 -14.85 14.56
C SER A 165 15.70 -15.34 13.16
N LEU A 166 15.43 -14.54 12.13
CA LEU A 166 15.78 -14.85 10.74
C LEU A 166 17.29 -14.99 10.54
N LEU A 167 18.09 -14.11 11.14
CA LEU A 167 19.55 -14.18 11.05
C LEU A 167 20.09 -15.48 11.67
N ASN A 168 19.59 -15.86 12.85
CA ASN A 168 19.97 -17.10 13.51
C ASN A 168 19.59 -18.32 12.66
N ASN A 169 18.40 -18.32 12.06
CA ASN A 169 17.95 -19.39 11.17
C ASN A 169 18.85 -19.49 9.94
N LEU A 170 19.19 -18.38 9.28
CA LEU A 170 20.11 -18.38 8.14
C LEU A 170 21.50 -18.91 8.52
N GLN A 171 22.04 -18.47 9.67
CA GLN A 171 23.32 -18.97 10.17
C GLN A 171 23.29 -20.47 10.46
N SER A 172 22.18 -21.00 10.96
CA SER A 172 22.01 -22.45 11.18
C SER A 172 22.00 -23.21 9.85
N THR A 173 21.27 -22.72 8.84
CA THR A 173 21.20 -23.35 7.51
C THR A 173 22.53 -23.32 6.74
N MET A 174 23.36 -22.30 6.97
CA MET A 174 24.70 -22.22 6.39
C MET A 174 25.74 -23.09 7.11
N LYS A 175 25.50 -23.44 8.39
CA LYS A 175 26.37 -24.35 9.17
C LYS A 175 26.02 -25.82 8.99
N SER A 176 24.79 -26.12 8.56
CA SER A 176 24.31 -27.48 8.28
C SER A 176 24.56 -27.96 6.84
N ASN A 177 25.10 -27.09 5.97
CA ASN A 177 25.59 -27.40 4.63
C ASN A 177 27.12 -27.38 4.63
#